data_AF-A0A357HBE5-F1
#
_entry.id   AF-A0A357HBE5-F1
#
_cell.length_a   1.000
_cell.length_b   1.000
_cell.length_c   1.000
_cell.angle_alpha   90.00
_cell.angle_beta   90.00
_cell.angle_gamma   90.00
#
_symmetry.space_group_name_H-M   'P 1'
#
loop_
_entity.id
_entity.type
_entity.pdbx_description
1 polymer ?
#
loop_
_entity_poly.entity_id
_entity_poly.type
_entity_poly.pdbx_seq_one_letter_code
_entity_poly.pdbx_strand_id
1 'polypeptide(L)'
;MGKLKYIIERLLLAIVTGFIILTLTFILVKLLPEQVPAGQVSQQLSYYQKQVSLGYYLSSPTAVVEGFGEPNFIYTPSSGGAAIYFFKLPIMSQYGAWLKNVFTKWDWGTSSTIEVNRDVFVLIGQRLGPTVVVNAITIVFAVPC
;
A
#
# COMPACT_ATOMS: atom_id res chain seq x y z
N MET A 1 -17.26 34.44 11.38
CA MET A 1 -15.87 34.01 11.07
C MET A 1 -15.26 32.99 12.06
N GLY A 2 -15.69 32.91 13.33
CA GLY A 2 -15.09 31.98 14.31
C GLY A 2 -15.35 30.47 14.07
N LYS A 3 -16.56 30.09 13.60
CA LYS A 3 -16.93 28.68 13.43
C LYS A 3 -16.09 27.95 12.36
N LEU A 4 -15.79 28.60 11.23
CA LEU A 4 -15.01 28.02 10.14
C LEU A 4 -13.53 27.79 10.54
N LYS A 5 -12.94 28.75 11.28
CA LYS A 5 -11.58 28.63 11.80
C LYS A 5 -11.43 27.44 12.75
N TYR A 6 -12.38 27.27 13.67
CA TYR A 6 -12.40 26.14 14.61
C TYR A 6 -12.55 24.79 13.90
N ILE A 7 -13.42 24.71 12.87
CA ILE A 7 -13.62 23.49 12.09
C ILE A 7 -12.33 23.12 11.33
N ILE A 8 -11.67 24.09 10.69
CA ILE A 8 -10.42 23.86 9.96
C ILE A 8 -9.30 23.41 10.90
N GLU A 9 -9.18 24.05 12.07
CA GLU A 9 -8.17 23.69 13.07
C GLU A 9 -8.36 22.26 13.59
N ARG A 10 -9.61 21.88 13.86
CA ARG A 10 -9.96 20.51 14.27
C ARG A 10 -9.71 19.49 13.16
N LEU A 11 -10.03 19.83 11.91
CA LEU A 11 -9.79 18.99 10.74
C LEU A 11 -8.30 18.79 10.49
N LEU A 12 -7.51 19.85 10.58
CA LEU A 12 -6.07 19.79 10.39
C LEU A 12 -5.41 18.91 11.46
N LEU A 13 -5.82 19.09 12.72
CA LEU A 13 -5.28 18.29 13.83
C LEU A 13 -5.62 16.81 13.66
N ALA A 14 -6.85 16.48 13.25
CA ALA A 14 -7.27 15.12 12.94
C ALA A 14 -6.50 14.51 11.76
N ILE A 15 -6.26 15.27 10.68
CA ILE A 15 -5.48 14.84 9.52
C ILE A 15 -4.03 14.56 9.91
N VAL A 16 -3.41 15.42 10.72
CA VAL A 16 -2.04 15.22 11.20
C VAL A 16 -1.94 13.96 12.06
N THR A 17 -2.86 13.76 13.01
CA THR A 17 -2.87 12.53 13.81
C THR A 17 -3.07 11.30 12.93
N GLY A 18 -3.99 11.34 11.96
CA GLY A 18 -4.20 10.26 11.00
C GLY A 18 -2.94 9.98 10.18
N PHE A 19 -2.25 11.01 9.70
CA PHE A 19 -1.02 10.89 8.94
C PHE A 19 0.11 10.24 9.73
N ILE A 20 0.26 10.60 11.01
CA ILE A 20 1.25 9.99 11.91
C ILE A 20 0.94 8.49 12.10
N ILE A 21 -0.32 8.15 12.37
CA ILE A 21 -0.74 6.75 12.53
C ILE A 21 -0.50 5.95 11.24
N LEU A 22 -0.82 6.52 10.07
CA LEU A 22 -0.60 5.89 8.76
C LEU A 22 0.89 5.63 8.50
N THR A 23 1.74 6.60 8.81
CA THR A 23 3.19 6.46 8.65
C THR A 23 3.74 5.36 9.57
N LEU A 24 3.33 5.35 10.84
CA LEU A 24 3.76 4.34 11.81
C LEU A 24 3.29 2.94 11.42
N THR A 25 2.03 2.80 11.04
CA THR A 25 1.43 1.51 10.64
C THR A 25 2.08 0.97 9.37
N PHE A 26 2.40 1.82 8.39
CA PHE A 26 3.14 1.41 7.19
C PHE A 26 4.51 0.81 7.54
N ILE A 27 5.28 1.51 8.39
CA ILE A 27 6.60 1.03 8.81
C ILE A 27 6.47 -0.30 9.55
N LEU A 28 5.54 -0.41 10.50
CA LEU A 28 5.30 -1.66 11.25
C LEU A 28 4.94 -2.84 10.33
N VAL A 29 4.06 -2.63 9.36
CA VAL A 29 3.66 -3.68 8.40
C VAL A 29 4.85 -4.09 7.53
N LYS A 30 5.70 -3.14 7.12
CA LYS A 30 6.89 -3.43 6.30
C LYS A 30 8.06 -4.04 7.07
N LEU A 31 8.04 -3.97 8.40
CA LEU A 31 8.94 -4.72 9.28
C LEU A 31 8.51 -6.17 9.46
N LEU A 32 7.23 -6.49 9.23
CA LEU A 32 6.73 -7.86 9.27
C LEU A 32 7.32 -8.66 8.08
N PRO A 33 7.64 -9.96 8.25
CA PRO A 33 8.08 -10.79 7.14
C PRO A 33 7.03 -10.79 6.03
N GLU A 34 7.44 -10.44 4.81
CA GLU A 34 6.54 -10.47 3.65
C GLU A 34 6.14 -11.93 3.40
N GLN A 35 4.83 -12.20 3.51
CA GLN A 35 4.27 -13.48 3.11
C GLN A 35 4.19 -13.49 1.59
N VAL A 36 5.24 -14.01 0.94
CA VAL A 36 5.26 -14.23 -0.50
C VAL A 36 4.17 -15.24 -0.85
N PRO A 37 3.35 -15.03 -1.89
CA PRO A 37 2.32 -15.99 -2.27
C PRO A 37 2.93 -17.38 -2.50
N ALA A 38 2.54 -18.35 -1.67
CA ALA A 38 2.87 -19.75 -1.88
C ALA A 38 2.06 -20.25 -3.08
N GLY A 39 2.71 -20.53 -4.21
CA GLY A 39 2.01 -20.85 -5.45
C GLY A 39 2.93 -21.11 -6.64
N GLN A 40 2.35 -21.12 -7.84
CA GLN A 40 3.09 -21.32 -9.09
C GLN A 40 4.03 -20.15 -9.37
N VAL A 41 5.15 -20.41 -10.06
CA VAL A 41 6.15 -19.39 -10.46
C VAL A 41 5.51 -18.22 -11.22
N SER A 42 4.47 -18.48 -12.01
CA SER A 42 3.69 -17.47 -12.74
C SER A 42 2.98 -16.47 -11.81
N GLN A 43 2.41 -16.96 -10.70
CA GLN A 43 1.74 -16.12 -9.71
C GLN A 43 2.76 -15.28 -8.92
N GLN A 44 3.89 -15.88 -8.55
CA GLN A 44 4.99 -15.17 -7.90
C GLN A 44 5.55 -14.07 -8.80
N LEU A 45 5.76 -14.36 -10.08
CA LEU A 45 6.21 -13.35 -11.05
C LEU A 45 5.25 -12.16 -11.13
N SER A 46 3.94 -12.41 -11.21
CA SER A 46 2.93 -11.34 -11.25
C SER A 46 2.96 -10.46 -10.00
N TYR A 47 3.23 -11.05 -8.83
CA TYR A 47 3.40 -10.34 -7.57
C TYR A 47 4.63 -9.42 -7.59
N TYR A 48 5.80 -9.95 -7.96
CA TYR A 48 7.02 -9.15 -8.03
C TYR A 48 6.95 -8.05 -9.10
N GLN A 49 6.33 -8.33 -10.25
CA GLN A 49 6.08 -7.30 -11.27
C GLN A 49 5.19 -6.18 -10.75
N LYS A 50 4.11 -6.51 -10.02
CA LYS A 50 3.27 -5.50 -9.36
C LYS A 50 4.08 -4.70 -8.34
N GLN A 51 4.91 -5.35 -7.53
CA GLN A 51 5.77 -4.65 -6.57
C GLN A 51 6.79 -3.71 -7.21
N VAL A 52 7.35 -4.07 -8.37
CA VAL A 52 8.20 -3.18 -9.18
C VAL A 52 7.41 -1.97 -9.67
N SER A 53 6.19 -2.17 -10.17
CA SER A 53 5.33 -1.06 -10.62
C SER A 53 4.92 -0.10 -9.49
N LEU A 54 4.82 -0.61 -8.27
CA LEU A 54 4.53 0.15 -7.06
C LEU A 54 5.78 0.89 -6.52
N GLY A 55 6.98 0.56 -7.02
CA GLY A 55 8.24 1.15 -6.58
C GLY A 55 8.85 0.51 -5.33
N TYR A 56 8.44 -0.72 -4.98
CA TYR A 56 8.95 -1.44 -3.80
C TYR A 56 10.12 -2.38 -4.10
N TYR A 57 10.22 -2.83 -5.35
CA TYR A 57 11.28 -3.73 -5.83
C TYR A 57 11.94 -3.18 -7.09
N LEU A 58 13.21 -3.56 -7.31
CA LEU A 58 13.98 -3.29 -8.52
C LEU A 58 14.12 -4.59 -9.31
N SER A 59 13.74 -4.58 -10.58
CA SER A 59 14.05 -5.66 -11.52
C SER A 59 15.37 -5.36 -12.22
N SER A 60 16.35 -6.25 -12.09
CA SER A 60 17.65 -6.14 -12.74
C SER A 60 17.93 -7.41 -13.56
N PRO A 61 18.58 -7.29 -14.73
CA PRO A 61 19.05 -8.45 -15.50
C PRO A 61 20.33 -9.07 -14.90
N THR A 62 20.94 -8.43 -13.90
CA THR A 62 22.19 -8.88 -13.27
C THR A 62 21.95 -9.49 -11.90
N ALA A 63 22.64 -10.61 -11.61
CA ALA A 63 22.54 -11.35 -10.35
C ALA A 63 23.05 -10.57 -9.12
N VAL A 64 23.93 -9.60 -9.33
CA VAL A 64 24.52 -8.76 -8.29
C VAL A 64 24.35 -7.31 -8.73
N VAL A 65 23.71 -6.50 -7.88
CA VAL A 65 23.56 -5.06 -8.09
C VAL A 65 24.27 -4.36 -6.94
N GLU A 66 25.19 -3.44 -7.25
CA GLU A 66 25.92 -2.70 -6.24
C GLU A 66 24.96 -1.98 -5.27
N GLY A 67 25.14 -2.19 -3.97
CA GLY A 67 24.28 -1.62 -2.93
C GLY A 67 23.04 -2.44 -2.57
N PHE A 68 22.75 -3.53 -3.30
CA PHE A 68 21.72 -4.49 -2.95
C PHE A 68 22.38 -5.86 -2.71
N GLY A 69 21.95 -6.56 -1.65
CA GLY A 69 22.49 -7.89 -1.31
C GLY A 69 22.01 -8.98 -2.25
N GLU A 70 21.84 -10.20 -1.72
CA GLU A 70 21.26 -11.32 -2.48
C GLU A 70 19.86 -10.98 -3.04
N PRO A 71 19.52 -11.45 -4.26
CA PRO A 71 18.20 -11.24 -4.84
C PRO A 71 17.11 -11.93 -4.02
N ASN A 72 16.01 -11.21 -3.77
CA ASN A 72 14.86 -11.75 -3.04
C ASN A 72 14.07 -12.77 -3.87
N PHE A 73 14.12 -12.66 -5.20
CA PHE A 73 13.47 -13.59 -6.12
C PHE A 73 14.21 -13.63 -7.45
N ILE A 74 14.29 -14.81 -8.04
CA ILE A 74 14.96 -15.06 -9.32
C ILE A 74 13.94 -15.73 -10.23
N TYR A 75 13.68 -15.12 -11.38
CA TYR A 75 12.86 -15.70 -12.43
C TYR A 75 13.75 -16.15 -13.59
N THR A 76 13.78 -17.45 -13.86
CA THR A 76 14.44 -18.03 -15.04
C THR A 76 13.36 -18.50 -16.04
N PRO A 77 13.27 -17.90 -17.23
CA PRO A 77 12.34 -18.36 -18.25
C PRO A 77 12.77 -19.73 -18.78
N SER A 78 11.83 -20.69 -18.84
CA SER A 78 12.05 -22.05 -19.35
C SER A 78 12.38 -22.11 -20.85
N SER A 79 12.26 -20.99 -21.56
CA SER A 79 12.53 -20.82 -23.00
C SER A 79 13.94 -20.29 -23.32
N GLY A 80 14.87 -20.27 -22.36
CA GLY A 80 16.29 -19.91 -22.59
C GLY A 80 16.59 -18.41 -22.62
N GLY A 81 15.71 -17.58 -22.05
CA GLY A 81 15.91 -16.13 -21.92
C GLY A 81 16.77 -15.74 -20.71
N ALA A 82 17.15 -14.45 -20.64
CA ALA A 82 17.90 -13.90 -19.52
C ALA A 82 17.10 -13.99 -18.21
N ALA A 83 17.79 -14.37 -17.12
CA ALA A 83 17.20 -14.40 -15.78
C ALA A 83 16.90 -12.97 -15.30
N ILE A 84 15.76 -12.79 -14.63
CA ILE A 84 15.38 -11.51 -14.03
C ILE A 84 15.49 -11.65 -12.51
N TYR A 85 16.26 -10.76 -11.92
CA TYR A 85 16.53 -10.70 -10.49
C TYR A 85 15.73 -9.56 -9.86
N PHE A 86 15.10 -9.82 -8.72
CA PHE A 86 14.31 -8.84 -7.99
C PHE A 86 14.94 -8.52 -6.65
N PHE A 87 15.21 -7.23 -6.41
CA PHE A 87 15.84 -6.72 -5.19
C PHE A 87 14.87 -5.82 -4.42
N LYS A 88 14.76 -6.02 -3.11
CA LYS A 88 13.92 -5.19 -2.23
C LYS A 88 14.56 -3.82 -2.01
N LEU A 89 13.80 -2.74 -2.20
CA LEU A 89 14.29 -1.39 -1.90
C LEU A 89 14.33 -1.10 -0.39
N PRO A 90 15.17 -0.17 0.09
CA PRO A 90 15.14 0.29 1.47
C PRO A 90 13.77 0.89 1.84
N ILE A 91 13.37 0.72 3.10
CA ILE A 91 12.03 1.07 3.61
C ILE A 91 11.67 2.54 3.33
N MET A 92 12.63 3.45 3.40
CA MET A 92 12.40 4.88 3.12
C MET A 92 12.01 5.13 1.66
N SER A 93 12.64 4.45 0.70
CA SER A 93 12.26 4.53 -0.71
C SER A 93 10.87 3.93 -0.95
N GLN A 94 10.55 2.83 -0.26
CA GLN A 94 9.21 2.24 -0.32
C GLN A 94 8.16 3.18 0.25
N TYR A 95 8.44 3.85 1.36
CA TYR A 95 7.55 4.83 1.97
C TYR A 95 7.30 6.02 1.05
N GLY A 96 8.35 6.59 0.43
CA GLY A 96 8.19 7.67 -0.53
C GLY A 96 7.37 7.27 -1.76
N ALA A 97 7.58 6.05 -2.27
CA ALA A 97 6.78 5.51 -3.37
C ALA A 97 5.31 5.29 -2.96
N TRP A 98 5.07 4.74 -1.77
CA TRP A 98 3.72 4.58 -1.20
C TRP A 98 3.03 5.93 -1.04
N LEU A 99 3.70 6.92 -0.44
CA LEU A 99 3.17 8.26 -0.22
C LEU A 99 2.81 8.93 -1.55
N LYS A 100 3.67 8.80 -2.56
CA LYS A 100 3.40 9.26 -3.92
C LYS A 100 2.17 8.58 -4.49
N ASN A 101 2.02 7.26 -4.35
CA ASN A 101 0.86 6.52 -4.84
C ASN A 101 -0.43 6.91 -4.13
N VAL A 102 -0.39 7.16 -2.81
CA VAL A 102 -1.53 7.66 -2.03
C VAL A 102 -2.00 9.03 -2.53
N PHE A 103 -1.09 9.97 -2.77
CA PHE A 103 -1.48 11.31 -3.21
C PHE A 103 -1.77 11.44 -4.71
N THR A 104 -1.10 10.65 -5.57
CA THR A 104 -1.24 10.78 -7.04
C THR A 104 -2.28 9.83 -7.62
N LYS A 105 -2.31 8.58 -7.14
CA LYS A 105 -3.16 7.52 -7.67
C LYS A 105 -4.29 7.15 -6.71
N TRP A 106 -4.33 7.76 -5.51
CA TRP A 106 -5.23 7.35 -4.43
C TRP A 106 -5.12 5.85 -4.10
N ASP A 107 -3.98 5.22 -4.37
CA ASP A 107 -3.77 3.78 -4.14
C ASP A 107 -3.19 3.56 -2.74
N TRP A 108 -4.05 3.14 -1.80
CA TRP A 108 -3.71 2.90 -0.39
C TRP A 108 -3.06 1.52 -0.15
N GLY A 109 -2.88 0.72 -1.21
CA GLY A 109 -2.33 -0.63 -1.16
C GLY A 109 -3.35 -1.69 -1.60
N THR A 110 -2.87 -2.74 -2.27
CA THR A 110 -3.70 -3.83 -2.82
C THR A 110 -3.61 -5.09 -1.95
N SER A 111 -4.76 -5.60 -1.49
CA SER A 111 -4.84 -6.90 -0.80
C SER A 111 -4.42 -8.03 -1.77
N SER A 112 -3.24 -8.60 -1.56
CA SER A 112 -2.63 -9.57 -2.48
C SER A 112 -2.87 -11.00 -2.02
N THR A 113 -4.12 -11.37 -1.75
CA THR A 113 -4.52 -12.78 -1.63
C THR A 113 -5.92 -12.92 -2.21
N ILE A 114 -5.99 -13.47 -3.43
CA ILE A 114 -7.19 -14.01 -4.10
C ILE A 114 -8.24 -12.99 -4.59
N GLU A 115 -7.87 -12.12 -5.53
CA GLU A 115 -8.66 -11.80 -6.75
C GLU A 115 -8.00 -10.64 -7.51
N VAL A 116 -7.84 -10.84 -8.81
CA VAL A 116 -7.27 -9.89 -9.77
C VAL A 116 -8.12 -8.60 -9.80
N ASN A 117 -7.47 -7.44 -9.73
CA ASN A 117 -8.03 -6.13 -10.10
C ASN A 117 -9.20 -5.57 -9.27
N ARG A 118 -9.47 -6.06 -8.05
CA ARG A 118 -10.46 -5.38 -7.19
C ARG A 118 -9.76 -4.36 -6.28
N ASP A 119 -10.04 -3.08 -6.52
CA ASP A 119 -9.61 -2.00 -5.63
C ASP A 119 -10.07 -2.29 -4.20
N VAL A 120 -9.16 -2.11 -3.24
CA VAL A 120 -9.45 -2.28 -1.81
C VAL A 120 -10.58 -1.34 -1.36
N PHE A 121 -10.83 -0.24 -2.08
CA PHE A 121 -12.00 0.62 -1.91
C PHE A 121 -13.35 -0.10 -2.01
N VAL A 122 -13.48 -1.14 -2.84
CA VAL A 122 -14.74 -1.90 -2.94
C VAL A 122 -14.98 -2.71 -1.67
N LEU A 123 -13.92 -3.29 -1.09
CA LEU A 123 -13.99 -4.02 0.18
C LEU A 123 -14.19 -3.09 1.37
N ILE A 124 -13.47 -1.96 1.40
CA ILE A 124 -13.60 -0.93 2.43
C ILE A 124 -14.99 -0.29 2.38
N GLY A 125 -15.52 0.02 1.20
CA GLY A 125 -16.88 0.54 1.02
C GLY A 125 -17.96 -0.42 1.52
N GLN A 126 -17.80 -1.73 1.29
CA GLN A 126 -18.72 -2.75 1.81
C GLN A 126 -18.72 -2.86 3.34
N ARG A 127 -17.57 -2.65 4.00
CA ARG A 127 -17.45 -2.81 5.46
C ARG A 127 -17.64 -1.50 6.25
N LEU A 128 -17.34 -0.35 5.65
CA LEU A 128 -17.53 0.97 6.26
C LEU A 128 -18.91 1.58 5.97
N GLY A 129 -19.56 1.21 4.86
CA GLY A 129 -20.83 1.80 4.43
C GLY A 129 -21.91 1.81 5.53
N PRO A 130 -22.22 0.68 6.17
CA PRO A 130 -23.26 0.63 7.20
C PRO A 130 -22.88 1.44 8.44
N THR A 131 -21.65 1.32 8.92
CA THR A 131 -21.20 1.92 10.19
C THR A 131 -21.03 3.44 10.09
N VAL A 132 -20.52 3.93 8.95
CA VAL A 132 -20.35 5.38 8.70
C VAL A 132 -21.71 6.05 8.53
N VAL A 133 -22.66 5.40 7.84
CA VAL A 133 -24.03 5.91 7.70
C VAL A 133 -24.72 5.97 9.05
N VAL A 134 -24.62 4.91 9.86
CA VAL A 134 -25.21 4.90 11.21
C VAL A 134 -24.61 6.02 12.08
N ASN A 135 -23.29 6.21 12.06
CA ASN A 135 -22.64 7.25 12.86
C ASN A 135 -22.91 8.69 12.33
N ALA A 136 -23.09 8.85 11.02
CA ALA A 136 -23.49 10.12 10.43
C ALA A 136 -24.95 10.47 10.78
N ILE A 137 -25.85 9.49 10.75
CA ILE A 137 -27.25 9.63 11.17
C ILE A 137 -27.31 9.97 12.66
N THR A 138 -26.53 9.30 13.52
CA THR A 138 -26.50 9.65 14.95
C THR A 138 -26.01 11.08 15.18
N ILE A 139 -25.03 11.58 14.44
CA ILE A 139 -24.61 13.00 14.57
C ILE A 139 -25.71 13.96 14.12
N VAL A 140 -26.45 13.63 13.05
CA VAL A 140 -27.54 14.49 12.54
C VAL A 140 -28.75 14.49 13.49
N PHE A 141 -29.10 13.35 14.09
CA PHE A 141 -30.25 13.22 14.98
C PHE A 141 -29.94 13.46 16.46
N ALA A 142 -28.69 13.31 16.91
CA ALA A 142 -28.29 13.51 18.31
C ALA A 142 -27.84 14.93 18.63
N VAL A 143 -27.79 15.84 17.65
CA VAL A 143 -27.68 17.29 17.91
C VAL A 143 -29.11 17.80 18.14
N PRO A 144 -29.55 18.02 19.39
CA PRO A 144 -30.86 18.58 19.64
C PRO A 144 -30.82 20.05 19.23
N CYS A 145 -31.88 20.52 18.57
CA CYS A 145 -32.21 21.95 18.55
C CYS A 145 -32.42 22.48 19.96
#